data_AF-A0A516G9Z3-F1
#
_entry.id   AF-A0A516G9Z3-F1
#
_cell.length_a   1.000
_cell.length_b   1.000
_cell.length_c   1.000
_cell.angle_alpha   90.00
_cell.angle_beta   90.00
_cell.angle_gamma   90.00
#
_symmetry.space_group_name_H-M   'P 1'
#
loop_
_entity.id
_entity.type
_entity.pdbx_description
1 polymer ?
#
loop_
_entity_poly.entity_id
_entity_poly.type
_entity_poly.pdbx_seq_one_letter_code
_entity_poly.pdbx_strand_id
1 'polypeptide(L)'
;MAYLDTLHDLATDTEDKVWTVVQSWQNHEIDRAEASALIAAIIAVANRRATALGDLSVAATITVGTRSPVPAVGVSAPDDVARLNRAAGTLLDALEDTPDPEARARRLGRSEPLQKASDARSEAISRSPQVEGWTRNLNGDTCQLCTWWHRDGRVWPKTHTMPRHKGCDCTQSPILVDRVKPVSR
;
A
#
# COMPACT_ATOMS: atom_id res chain seq x y z
N MET A 1 8.71 1.62 15.86
CA MET A 1 7.69 2.18 14.95
C MET A 1 6.93 1.03 14.34
N ALA A 2 5.60 1.06 14.39
CA ALA A 2 4.78 0.02 13.78
C ALA A 2 4.79 0.18 12.26
N TYR A 3 4.64 -0.91 11.51
CA TYR A 3 4.59 -0.91 10.04
C TYR A 3 3.61 0.13 9.45
N LEU A 4 2.46 0.30 10.11
CA LEU A 4 1.44 1.25 9.68
C LEU A 4 1.91 2.70 9.80
N ASP A 5 2.60 3.07 10.88
CA ASP A 5 3.14 4.42 11.08
C ASP A 5 4.07 4.79 9.92
N THR A 6 5.03 3.91 9.60
CA THR A 6 5.98 4.13 8.50
C THR A 6 5.30 4.20 7.13
N LEU A 7 4.23 3.41 6.93
CA LEU A 7 3.46 3.46 5.69
C LEU A 7 2.64 4.75 5.58
N HIS A 8 2.06 5.23 6.69
CA HIS A 8 1.34 6.50 6.74
C HIS A 8 2.29 7.68 6.51
N ASP A 9 3.48 7.69 7.11
CA ASP A 9 4.49 8.72 6.88
C ASP A 9 4.90 8.78 5.40
N LEU A 10 5.13 7.60 4.78
CA LEU A 10 5.42 7.51 3.35
C LEU A 10 4.27 8.04 2.49
N ALA A 11 3.02 7.73 2.86
CA ALA A 11 1.85 8.22 2.15
C ALA A 11 1.74 9.74 2.27
N THR A 12 1.85 10.31 3.47
CA THR A 12 1.80 11.76 3.71
C THR A 12 2.91 12.51 2.95
N ASP A 13 4.16 12.02 3.00
CA ASP A 13 5.26 12.61 2.22
C ASP A 13 4.98 12.56 0.70
N THR A 14 4.32 11.51 0.23
CA THR A 14 3.93 11.38 -1.18
C THR A 14 2.80 12.36 -1.54
N GLU A 15 1.82 12.54 -0.65
CA GLU A 15 0.75 13.53 -0.79
C GLU A 15 1.31 14.95 -0.98
N ASP A 16 2.17 15.36 -0.07
CA ASP A 16 2.75 16.72 -0.05
C ASP A 16 3.61 16.97 -1.30
N LYS A 17 4.39 15.98 -1.73
CA LYS A 17 5.19 16.07 -2.97
C LYS A 17 4.33 16.15 -4.22
N VAL A 18 3.26 15.35 -4.31
CA VAL A 18 2.33 15.41 -5.46
C VAL A 18 1.65 16.77 -5.50
N TRP A 19 1.21 17.29 -4.34
CA TRP A 19 0.62 18.62 -4.27
C TRP A 19 1.59 19.73 -4.67
N THR A 20 2.85 19.64 -4.26
CA THR A 20 3.90 20.60 -4.66
C THR A 20 4.05 20.67 -6.19
N VAL A 21 4.04 19.53 -6.88
CA VAL A 21 4.09 19.49 -8.36
C VAL A 21 2.85 20.13 -8.99
N VAL A 22 1.68 19.88 -8.41
CA VAL A 22 0.42 20.51 -8.87
C VAL A 22 0.48 22.04 -8.71
N GLN A 23 1.00 22.54 -7.58
CA GLN A 23 1.15 23.98 -7.36
C GLN A 23 2.09 24.62 -8.39
N SER A 24 3.24 24.01 -8.68
CA SER A 24 4.15 24.50 -9.71
C SER A 24 3.50 24.53 -11.10
N TRP A 25 2.69 23.52 -11.44
CA TRP A 25 1.94 23.52 -12.69
C TRP A 25 0.88 24.63 -12.75
N GLN A 26 0.12 24.82 -11.66
CA GLN A 26 -0.89 25.89 -11.56
C GLN A 26 -0.28 27.28 -11.62
N ASN A 27 0.94 27.45 -11.10
CA ASN A 27 1.72 28.69 -11.18
C ASN A 27 2.41 28.88 -12.54
N HIS A 28 2.22 27.96 -13.49
CA HIS A 28 2.88 27.96 -14.80
C HIS A 28 4.42 27.91 -14.73
N GLU A 29 4.97 27.34 -13.66
CA GLU A 29 6.43 27.13 -13.50
C GLU A 29 6.92 25.90 -14.28
N ILE A 30 6.03 24.94 -14.51
CA ILE A 30 6.25 23.72 -15.30
C ILE A 30 5.07 23.47 -16.23
N ASP A 31 5.32 22.77 -17.34
CA ASP A 31 4.25 22.40 -18.25
C ASP A 31 3.47 21.15 -17.78
N ARG A 32 2.35 20.85 -18.45
CA ARG A 32 1.48 19.71 -18.11
C ARG A 32 2.19 18.35 -18.27
N ALA A 33 3.07 18.21 -19.26
CA ALA A 33 3.79 16.97 -19.51
C ALA A 33 4.84 16.71 -18.43
N GLU A 34 5.58 17.75 -18.05
CA GLU A 34 6.53 17.75 -16.93
C GLU A 34 5.84 17.41 -15.60
N ALA A 35 4.71 18.07 -15.31
CA ALA A 35 3.93 17.80 -14.11
C ALA A 35 3.45 16.34 -14.03
N SER A 36 2.91 15.81 -15.14
CA SER A 36 2.47 14.42 -15.23
C SER A 36 3.62 13.44 -14.98
N ALA A 37 4.78 13.68 -15.60
CA ALA A 37 5.95 12.82 -15.46
C ALA A 37 6.51 12.84 -14.02
N LEU A 38 6.58 14.02 -13.40
CA LEU A 38 7.05 14.18 -12.01
C LEU A 38 6.13 13.49 -11.01
N ILE A 39 4.80 13.69 -11.11
CA ILE A 39 3.81 13.01 -10.26
C ILE A 39 3.96 11.49 -10.40
N ALA A 40 4.05 10.98 -11.64
CA ALA A 40 4.23 9.56 -11.90
C ALA A 40 5.52 9.01 -11.29
N ALA A 41 6.64 9.74 -11.40
CA ALA A 41 7.92 9.33 -10.84
C ALA A 41 7.91 9.30 -9.31
N ILE A 42 7.36 10.34 -8.67
CA ILE A 42 7.20 10.42 -7.21
C ILE A 42 6.41 9.21 -6.69
N ILE A 43 5.25 8.95 -7.29
CA ILE A 43 4.40 7.83 -6.90
C ILE A 43 5.08 6.49 -7.20
N ALA A 44 5.79 6.34 -8.31
CA ALA A 44 6.50 5.10 -8.63
C ALA A 44 7.58 4.77 -7.59
N VAL A 45 8.31 5.78 -7.09
CA VAL A 45 9.29 5.61 -6.01
C VAL A 45 8.59 5.22 -4.70
N ALA A 46 7.49 5.90 -4.35
CA ALA A 46 6.71 5.56 -3.15
C ALA A 46 6.15 4.13 -3.22
N ASN A 47 5.60 3.72 -4.37
CA ASN A 47 5.07 2.39 -4.62
C ASN A 47 6.14 1.30 -4.44
N ARG A 48 7.37 1.53 -4.89
CA ARG A 48 8.50 0.61 -4.66
C ARG A 48 8.82 0.45 -3.18
N ARG A 49 8.90 1.56 -2.44
CA ARG A 49 9.13 1.55 -0.99
C ARG A 49 8.00 0.87 -0.23
N ALA A 50 6.76 1.18 -0.58
CA ALA A 50 5.56 0.60 -0.01
C ALA A 50 5.49 -0.92 -0.23
N THR A 51 5.86 -1.38 -1.42
CA THR A 51 5.95 -2.82 -1.75
C THR A 51 6.96 -3.52 -0.83
N ALA A 52 8.18 -2.97 -0.71
CA ALA A 52 9.21 -3.54 0.17
C ALA A 52 8.80 -3.54 1.64
N LEU A 53 8.16 -2.46 2.12
CA LEU A 53 7.60 -2.40 3.48
C LEU A 53 6.52 -3.47 3.68
N GLY A 54 5.63 -3.67 2.71
CA GLY A 54 4.61 -4.71 2.74
C GLY A 54 5.20 -6.11 2.89
N ASP A 55 6.16 -6.48 2.04
CA ASP A 55 6.84 -7.78 2.10
C ASP A 55 7.58 -7.98 3.44
N LEU A 56 8.43 -7.00 3.82
CA LEU A 56 9.21 -7.06 5.05
C LEU A 56 8.31 -7.17 6.29
N SER A 57 7.18 -6.48 6.30
CA SER A 57 6.25 -6.51 7.43
C SER A 57 5.59 -7.87 7.64
N VAL A 58 5.36 -8.65 6.58
CA VAL A 58 4.88 -10.04 6.68
C VAL A 58 5.99 -10.92 7.24
N ALA A 59 7.20 -10.83 6.70
CA ALA A 59 8.36 -11.58 7.21
C ALA A 59 8.65 -11.30 8.69
N ALA A 60 8.57 -10.03 9.11
CA ALA A 60 8.71 -9.64 10.51
C ALA A 60 7.58 -10.23 11.39
N THR A 61 6.33 -10.20 10.91
CA THR A 61 5.18 -10.78 11.63
C THR A 61 5.35 -12.28 11.83
N ILE A 62 5.77 -13.01 10.80
CA ILE A 62 6.03 -14.45 10.88
C ILE A 62 7.23 -14.72 11.79
N THR A 63 8.30 -13.92 11.69
CA THR A 63 9.49 -14.06 12.55
C THR A 63 9.12 -13.96 14.02
N VAL A 64 8.31 -12.95 14.38
CA VAL A 64 7.82 -12.78 15.75
C VAL A 64 6.92 -13.94 16.17
N GLY A 65 5.97 -14.35 15.33
CA GLY A 65 5.04 -15.43 15.64
C GLY A 65 5.68 -16.81 15.76
N THR A 66 6.74 -17.09 14.98
CA THR A 66 7.46 -18.37 14.97
C THR A 66 8.71 -18.38 15.85
N ARG A 67 9.16 -17.21 16.32
CA ARG A 67 10.45 -16.99 17.01
C ARG A 67 11.66 -17.50 16.23
N SER A 68 11.56 -17.54 14.91
CA SER A 68 12.61 -17.99 14.01
C SER A 68 12.81 -16.94 12.91
N PRO A 69 14.05 -16.57 12.54
CA PRO A 69 14.27 -15.61 11.46
C PRO A 69 13.67 -16.10 10.14
N VAL A 70 12.79 -15.28 9.55
CA VAL A 70 12.18 -15.53 8.23
C VAL A 70 12.57 -14.41 7.28
N PRO A 71 13.18 -14.71 6.12
CA PRO A 71 13.45 -13.70 5.12
C PRO A 71 12.16 -13.22 4.44
N ALA A 72 12.18 -11.98 3.94
CA ALA A 72 11.17 -11.49 2.99
C ALA A 72 11.13 -12.39 1.74
N VAL A 73 9.96 -12.56 1.14
CA VAL A 73 9.82 -13.47 -0.02
C VAL A 73 10.33 -12.84 -1.32
N GLY A 74 10.63 -11.55 -1.31
CA GLY A 74 11.08 -10.80 -2.48
C GLY A 74 9.93 -10.42 -3.40
N VAL A 75 8.89 -9.78 -2.86
CA VAL A 75 7.83 -9.20 -3.68
C VAL A 75 8.41 -8.02 -4.47
N SER A 76 8.28 -8.08 -5.78
CA SER A 76 8.78 -7.03 -6.68
C SER A 76 7.70 -6.03 -6.98
N ALA A 77 8.04 -4.74 -6.96
CA ALA A 77 7.12 -3.70 -7.37
C ALA A 77 6.92 -3.75 -8.89
N PRO A 78 5.69 -3.68 -9.41
CA PRO A 78 5.45 -3.69 -10.84
C PRO A 78 5.97 -2.40 -11.51
N ASP A 79 6.35 -2.52 -12.78
CA ASP A 79 6.63 -1.35 -13.61
C ASP A 79 5.31 -0.71 -14.08
N ASP A 80 4.85 0.25 -13.29
CA ASP A 80 3.56 0.91 -13.49
C ASP A 80 3.70 2.31 -14.11
N VAL A 81 4.88 2.71 -14.59
CA VAL A 81 5.15 4.10 -15.00
C VAL A 81 4.16 4.58 -16.06
N ALA A 82 3.82 3.75 -17.05
CA ALA A 82 2.84 4.11 -18.08
C ALA A 82 1.43 4.32 -17.51
N ARG A 83 1.01 3.49 -16.53
CA ARG A 83 -0.28 3.63 -15.84
C ARG A 83 -0.29 4.90 -14.98
N LEU A 84 0.79 5.15 -14.26
CA LEU A 84 0.94 6.32 -13.39
C LEU A 84 0.93 7.62 -14.18
N ASN A 85 1.55 7.67 -15.36
CA ASN A 85 1.44 8.81 -16.26
C ASN A 85 0.00 9.06 -16.71
N ARG A 86 -0.75 8.01 -17.07
CA ARG A 86 -2.19 8.17 -17.40
C ARG A 86 -3.01 8.66 -16.21
N ALA A 87 -2.73 8.15 -15.01
CA ALA A 87 -3.40 8.58 -13.79
C ALA A 87 -3.08 10.04 -13.45
N ALA A 88 -1.83 10.46 -13.59
CA ALA A 88 -1.40 11.84 -13.40
C ALA A 88 -2.04 12.78 -14.43
N GLY A 89 -2.06 12.42 -15.72
CA GLY A 89 -2.79 13.18 -16.74
C GLY A 89 -4.27 13.33 -16.42
N THR A 90 -4.94 12.22 -16.03
CA THR A 90 -6.35 12.24 -15.61
C THR A 90 -6.58 13.10 -14.37
N LEU A 91 -5.63 13.13 -13.45
CA LEU A 91 -5.67 14.03 -12.30
C LEU A 91 -5.66 15.47 -12.78
N LEU A 92 -4.63 15.88 -13.54
CA LEU A 92 -4.45 17.25 -14.01
C LEU A 92 -5.66 17.74 -14.82
N ASP A 93 -6.19 16.93 -15.72
CA ASP A 93 -7.39 17.26 -16.52
C ASP A 93 -8.62 17.50 -15.63
N ALA A 94 -8.73 16.78 -14.51
CA ALA A 94 -9.84 16.93 -13.59
C ALA A 94 -9.64 18.05 -12.55
N LEU A 95 -8.45 18.65 -12.44
CA LEU A 95 -8.17 19.69 -11.45
C LEU A 95 -8.73 21.06 -11.86
N GLU A 96 -8.88 21.32 -13.16
CA GLU A 96 -9.38 22.62 -13.66
C GLU A 96 -10.81 22.91 -13.16
N ASP A 97 -11.64 21.87 -13.04
CA ASP A 97 -13.07 21.98 -12.67
C ASP A 97 -13.38 21.51 -11.24
N THR A 98 -12.38 21.12 -10.45
CA THR A 98 -12.63 20.55 -9.11
C THR A 98 -12.66 21.65 -8.04
N PRO A 99 -13.67 21.69 -7.14
CA PRO A 99 -13.73 22.68 -6.07
C PRO A 99 -12.57 22.62 -5.07
N ASP A 100 -11.97 21.44 -4.91
CA ASP A 100 -10.85 21.19 -4.00
C ASP A 100 -9.73 20.41 -4.73
N PRO A 101 -8.82 21.13 -5.42
CA PRO A 101 -7.74 20.51 -6.18
C PRO A 101 -6.70 19.86 -5.27
N GLU A 102 -6.47 20.44 -4.09
CA GLU A 102 -5.51 19.94 -3.11
C GLU A 102 -5.93 18.56 -2.61
N ALA A 103 -7.16 18.41 -2.09
CA ALA A 103 -7.62 17.11 -1.58
C ALA A 103 -7.65 16.04 -2.67
N ARG A 104 -7.92 16.41 -3.93
CA ARG A 104 -7.91 15.48 -5.06
C ARG A 104 -6.50 15.00 -5.40
N ALA A 105 -5.52 15.92 -5.44
CA ALA A 105 -4.12 15.61 -5.68
C ALA A 105 -3.53 14.74 -4.55
N ARG A 106 -3.74 15.14 -3.29
CA ARG A 106 -3.33 14.38 -2.11
C ARG A 106 -3.95 12.99 -2.11
N ARG A 107 -5.23 12.83 -2.45
CA ARG A 107 -5.87 11.50 -2.53
C ARG A 107 -5.15 10.54 -3.48
N LEU A 108 -4.67 11.01 -4.63
CA LEU A 108 -3.87 10.18 -5.54
C LEU A 108 -2.54 9.77 -4.88
N GLY A 109 -1.80 10.75 -4.36
CA GLY A 109 -0.51 10.53 -3.68
C GLY A 109 -0.62 9.58 -2.49
N ARG A 110 -1.72 9.63 -1.73
CA ARG A 110 -2.00 8.75 -0.60
C ARG A 110 -2.34 7.32 -1.02
N SER A 111 -3.31 7.20 -1.93
CA SER A 111 -3.97 5.91 -2.17
C SER A 111 -3.07 4.92 -2.91
N GLU A 112 -2.19 5.40 -3.77
CA GLU A 112 -1.25 4.58 -4.54
C GLU A 112 -0.28 3.76 -3.66
N PRO A 113 0.52 4.36 -2.77
CA PRO A 113 1.42 3.60 -1.90
C PRO A 113 0.68 2.69 -0.92
N LEU A 114 -0.46 3.12 -0.37
CA LEU A 114 -1.29 2.26 0.51
C LEU A 114 -1.77 1.00 -0.22
N GLN A 115 -2.25 1.18 -1.45
CA GLN A 115 -2.70 0.07 -2.30
C GLN A 115 -1.54 -0.90 -2.58
N LYS A 116 -0.36 -0.40 -2.96
CA LYS A 116 0.81 -1.23 -3.26
C LYS A 116 1.37 -1.96 -2.05
N ALA A 117 1.39 -1.33 -0.88
CA ALA A 117 1.79 -2.02 0.34
C ALA A 117 0.85 -3.20 0.66
N SER A 118 -0.46 -3.00 0.53
CA SER A 118 -1.43 -4.06 0.76
C SER A 118 -1.40 -5.15 -0.33
N ASP A 119 -1.15 -4.81 -1.59
CA ASP A 119 -0.93 -5.79 -2.66
C ASP A 119 0.28 -6.67 -2.34
N ALA A 120 1.39 -6.05 -1.92
CA ALA A 120 2.61 -6.75 -1.56
C ALA A 120 2.43 -7.65 -0.33
N ARG A 121 1.68 -7.21 0.68
CA ARG A 121 1.32 -8.06 1.82
C ARG A 121 0.48 -9.27 1.38
N SER A 122 -0.50 -9.08 0.51
CA SER A 122 -1.31 -10.17 -0.03
C SER A 122 -0.44 -11.19 -0.77
N GLU A 123 0.47 -10.71 -1.62
CA GLU A 123 1.39 -11.59 -2.34
C GLU A 123 2.32 -12.34 -1.38
N ALA A 124 2.96 -11.64 -0.43
CA ALA A 124 3.86 -12.25 0.54
C ALA A 124 3.17 -13.32 1.40
N ILE A 125 1.95 -13.06 1.84
CA ILE A 125 1.11 -14.04 2.54
C ILE A 125 0.82 -15.26 1.66
N SER A 126 0.42 -15.05 0.42
CA SER A 126 0.05 -16.14 -0.48
C SER A 126 1.22 -17.06 -0.81
N ARG A 127 2.43 -16.48 -0.94
CA ARG A 127 3.68 -17.18 -1.28
C ARG A 127 4.34 -17.83 -0.07
N SER A 128 4.00 -17.42 1.15
CA SER A 128 4.62 -17.97 2.35
C SER A 128 4.17 -19.41 2.62
N PRO A 129 5.11 -20.35 2.84
CA PRO A 129 4.77 -21.71 3.27
C PRO A 129 4.37 -21.77 4.75
N GLN A 130 4.61 -20.71 5.52
CA GLN A 130 4.34 -20.67 6.97
C GLN A 130 2.97 -20.08 7.31
N VAL A 131 2.22 -19.66 6.29
CA VAL A 131 0.90 -19.02 6.41
C VAL A 131 -0.15 -19.92 5.77
N GLU A 132 -1.25 -20.17 6.48
CA GLU A 132 -2.43 -20.92 5.98
C GLU A 132 -3.55 -20.00 5.52
N GLY A 133 -3.66 -18.84 6.17
CA GLY A 133 -4.71 -17.89 5.92
C GLY A 133 -4.39 -16.52 6.49
N TRP A 134 -5.38 -15.66 6.51
CA TRP A 134 -5.27 -14.34 7.14
C TRP A 134 -6.60 -13.91 7.72
N THR A 135 -6.54 -13.08 8.76
CA THR A 135 -7.68 -12.30 9.25
C THR A 135 -7.48 -10.84 8.89
N ARG A 136 -8.58 -10.12 8.68
CA ARG A 136 -8.49 -8.67 8.49
C ARG A 136 -8.15 -8.03 9.84
N ASN A 137 -7.09 -7.23 9.86
CA ASN A 137 -6.80 -6.35 10.99
C ASN A 137 -7.35 -4.95 10.68
N LEU A 138 -8.30 -4.53 11.48
CA LEU A 138 -8.94 -3.22 11.41
C LEU A 138 -8.01 -2.16 12.02
N ASN A 139 -8.00 -0.96 11.44
CA ASN A 139 -7.35 0.21 12.03
C ASN A 139 -8.36 0.98 12.90
N GLY A 140 -7.89 1.95 13.68
CA GLY A 140 -8.74 2.68 14.65
C GLY A 140 -9.98 3.34 14.02
N ASP A 141 -9.81 3.98 12.86
CA ASP A 141 -10.88 4.69 12.13
C ASP A 141 -11.40 3.86 10.94
N THR A 142 -11.84 2.62 11.23
CA THR A 142 -12.32 1.71 10.19
C THR A 142 -13.67 2.14 9.60
N CYS A 143 -13.78 2.18 8.26
CA CYS A 143 -15.04 2.47 7.57
C CYS A 143 -16.05 1.29 7.60
N GLN A 144 -17.33 1.57 7.36
CA GLN A 144 -18.40 0.55 7.38
C GLN A 144 -18.15 -0.64 6.43
N LEU A 145 -17.56 -0.41 5.25
CA LEU A 145 -17.21 -1.48 4.31
C LEU A 145 -16.14 -2.42 4.89
N CYS A 146 -15.12 -1.85 5.53
CA CYS A 146 -14.04 -2.62 6.16
C CYS A 146 -14.55 -3.41 7.37
N THR A 147 -15.44 -2.83 8.18
CA THR A 147 -16.14 -3.55 9.25
C THR A 147 -16.99 -4.69 8.70
N TRP A 148 -17.71 -4.48 7.60
CA TRP A 148 -18.48 -5.55 6.96
C TRP A 148 -17.59 -6.66 6.39
N TRP A 149 -16.47 -6.32 5.76
CA TRP A 149 -15.50 -7.31 5.25
C TRP A 149 -14.71 -8.03 6.34
N HIS A 150 -14.61 -7.46 7.54
CA HIS A 150 -13.97 -8.12 8.68
C HIS A 150 -14.68 -9.42 9.06
N ARG A 151 -16.01 -9.49 8.88
CA ARG A 151 -16.82 -10.70 9.13
C ARG A 151 -16.50 -11.33 10.50
N ASP A 152 -16.49 -10.49 11.55
CA ASP A 152 -16.24 -10.89 12.94
C ASP A 152 -14.95 -11.71 13.14
N GLY A 153 -13.87 -11.32 12.44
CA GLY A 153 -12.56 -11.95 12.57
C GLY A 153 -12.41 -13.22 11.73
N ARG A 154 -13.25 -13.41 10.71
CA ARG A 154 -13.17 -14.53 9.78
C ARG A 154 -11.75 -14.73 9.24
N VAL A 155 -11.30 -15.98 9.27
CA VAL A 155 -10.09 -16.43 8.57
C VAL A 155 -10.42 -16.65 7.09
N TRP A 156 -9.62 -16.03 6.24
CA TRP A 156 -9.65 -16.20 4.79
C TRP A 156 -8.50 -17.09 4.32
N PRO A 157 -8.67 -17.88 3.24
CA PRO A 157 -7.58 -18.61 2.63
C PRO A 157 -6.43 -17.67 2.24
N LYS A 158 -5.17 -18.12 2.33
CA LYS A 158 -4.01 -17.26 2.01
C LYS A 158 -3.96 -16.72 0.58
N THR A 159 -4.64 -17.40 -0.35
CA THR A 159 -4.77 -16.99 -1.76
C THR A 159 -5.96 -16.06 -2.01
N HIS A 160 -6.83 -15.84 -1.01
CA HIS A 160 -7.96 -14.95 -1.15
C HIS A 160 -7.51 -13.49 -1.11
N THR A 161 -7.84 -12.73 -2.16
CA THR A 161 -7.57 -11.30 -2.23
C THR A 161 -8.39 -10.55 -1.18
N MET A 162 -7.74 -9.69 -0.41
CA MET A 162 -8.45 -8.83 0.54
C MET A 162 -9.26 -7.76 -0.22
N PRO A 163 -10.60 -7.72 -0.11
CA PRO A 163 -11.41 -6.69 -0.74
C PRO A 163 -11.08 -5.31 -0.15
N ARG A 164 -11.05 -4.23 -0.94
CA ARG A 164 -10.64 -2.90 -0.47
C ARG A 164 -11.40 -1.79 -1.17
N HIS A 165 -11.55 -0.66 -0.50
CA HIS A 165 -11.86 0.62 -1.12
C HIS A 165 -10.58 1.43 -1.32
N LYS A 166 -10.62 2.47 -2.16
CA LYS A 166 -9.47 3.37 -2.37
C LYS A 166 -9.08 4.04 -1.04
N GLY A 167 -7.79 4.05 -0.74
CA GLY A 167 -7.23 4.63 0.48
C GLY A 167 -7.41 3.79 1.75
N CYS A 168 -7.90 2.55 1.64
CA CYS A 168 -7.94 1.60 2.76
C CYS A 168 -6.53 1.25 3.23
N ASP A 169 -6.31 1.34 4.54
CA ASP A 169 -5.07 1.00 5.26
C ASP A 169 -5.26 -0.15 6.27
N CYS A 170 -6.44 -0.77 6.33
CA CYS A 170 -6.59 -2.07 6.99
C CYS A 170 -5.60 -3.08 6.41
N THR A 171 -5.13 -4.00 7.25
CA THR A 171 -4.07 -4.95 6.88
C THR A 171 -4.53 -6.40 7.00
N GLN A 172 -3.77 -7.30 6.37
CA GLN A 172 -3.91 -8.74 6.60
C GLN A 172 -2.99 -9.16 7.74
N SER A 173 -3.56 -9.77 8.78
CA SER A 173 -2.84 -10.49 9.83
C SER A 173 -2.69 -11.95 9.42
N PRO A 174 -1.47 -12.43 9.14
CA PRO A 174 -1.24 -13.83 8.76
C PRO A 174 -1.66 -14.79 9.88
N ILE A 175 -2.35 -15.88 9.51
CA ILE A 175 -2.59 -17.02 10.37
C ILE A 175 -1.54 -18.08 10.04
N LEU A 176 -0.70 -18.38 11.03
CA LEU A 176 0.41 -19.30 10.88
C LEU A 176 -0.06 -20.75 10.94
N VAL A 177 0.66 -21.65 10.27
CA VAL A 177 0.37 -23.10 10.16
C VAL A 177 0.31 -23.88 11.49
N ASP A 178 0.53 -23.24 12.64
CA ASP A 178 0.76 -23.86 13.96
C ASP A 178 1.92 -24.90 13.95
N ARG A 179 3.04 -24.59 14.64
CA ARG A 179 4.09 -25.56 15.04
C ARG A 179 5.12 -26.02 13.98
N VAL A 180 6.02 -25.13 13.57
CA VAL A 180 7.34 -25.64 13.14
C VAL A 180 8.15 -25.97 14.39
N LYS A 181 8.04 -27.22 14.90
CA LYS A 181 9.00 -27.73 15.88
C LYS A 181 10.38 -27.75 15.21
N PRO A 182 11.44 -27.21 15.86
CA PRO A 182 12.77 -27.33 15.31
C PRO A 182 13.15 -28.82 15.21
N VAL A 183 13.74 -29.21 14.09
CA VAL A 183 14.41 -30.50 13.98
C VAL A 183 15.70 -30.38 14.80
N SER A 184 15.72 -30.99 15.99
CA SER A 184 16.95 -31.16 16.76
C SER A 184 17.94 -31.98 15.93
N ARG A 185 19.11 -31.40 15.67
CA ARG A 185 20.26 -32.15 15.13
C ARG A 185 20.90 -32.97 16.24
#